data_AF-A0A5B2Z3R0-F1
#
_entry.id   AF-A0A5B2Z3R0-F1
#
_cell.length_a   1.000
_cell.length_b   1.000
_cell.length_c   1.000
_cell.angle_alpha   90.00
_cell.angle_beta   90.00
_cell.angle_gamma   90.00
#
_symmetry.space_group_name_H-M   'P 1'
#
loop_
_entity.id
_entity.type
_entity.pdbx_description
1 polymer ?
#
loop_
_entity_poly.entity_id
_entity_poly.type
_entity_poly.pdbx_seq_one_letter_code
_entity_poly.pdbx_strand_id
1 'polypeptide(L)'
;MTRTPKSIKSHYVDSFAVNLENLKSILFFHNISSSESDKVTQLISKTYNQKMDFILEQCGDDWTKLESFSSPLIIFVQCIGELLDVKPSSISADCRFILNSFVKTIESWMIW
;
A
#
# COMPACT_ATOMS: atom_id res chain seq x y z
N MET A 1 19.42 -23.22 14.29
CA MET A 1 18.31 -22.26 14.45
C MET A 1 17.22 -22.62 13.46
N THR A 2 16.12 -23.21 13.92
CA THR A 2 14.91 -23.36 13.10
C THR A 2 14.31 -21.97 12.93
N ARG A 3 14.48 -21.35 11.74
CA ARG A 3 13.74 -20.13 11.41
C ARG A 3 12.26 -20.50 11.40
N THR A 4 11.52 -20.05 12.40
CA THR A 4 10.06 -20.05 12.33
C THR A 4 9.64 -19.30 11.06
N PRO A 5 8.69 -19.82 10.28
CA PRO A 5 8.11 -19.07 9.19
C PRO A 5 7.62 -17.71 9.71
N LYS A 6 7.81 -16.64 8.93
CA LYS A 6 7.21 -15.35 9.27
C LYS A 6 5.69 -15.53 9.39
N SER A 7 5.06 -14.80 10.31
CA SER A 7 3.60 -14.72 10.37
C SER A 7 3.06 -13.98 9.15
N ILE A 8 1.79 -14.21 8.81
CA ILE A 8 1.11 -13.47 7.73
C ILE A 8 1.18 -11.97 8.07
N LYS A 9 0.93 -11.60 9.32
CA LYS A 9 1.04 -10.22 9.79
C LYS A 9 2.42 -9.61 9.49
N SER A 10 3.50 -10.31 9.83
CA SER A 10 4.87 -9.82 9.56
C SER A 10 5.11 -9.65 8.07
N HIS A 11 4.60 -10.56 7.23
CA HIS A 11 4.73 -10.45 5.78
C HIS A 11 4.08 -9.18 5.21
N TYR A 12 2.88 -8.84 5.68
CA TYR A 12 2.18 -7.61 5.26
C TYR A 12 2.86 -6.35 5.82
N VAL A 13 3.20 -6.33 7.11
CA VAL A 13 3.85 -5.17 7.74
C VAL A 13 5.21 -4.86 7.11
N ASP A 14 6.04 -5.88 6.85
CA ASP A 14 7.36 -5.68 6.25
C ASP A 14 7.23 -5.12 4.82
N SER A 15 6.30 -5.67 4.04
CA SER A 15 6.04 -5.18 2.69
C SER A 15 5.49 -3.75 2.71
N PHE A 16 4.57 -3.45 3.63
CA PHE A 16 4.00 -2.13 3.79
C PHE A 16 5.08 -1.08 4.12
N ALA A 17 5.96 -1.38 5.08
CA ALA A 17 7.03 -0.47 5.48
C ALA A 17 7.94 -0.10 4.31
N VAL A 18 8.41 -1.10 3.55
CA VAL A 18 9.26 -0.88 2.37
C VAL A 18 8.56 -0.04 1.31
N ASN A 19 7.31 -0.37 0.99
CA ASN A 19 6.55 0.36 -0.03
C ASN A 19 6.23 1.80 0.40
N LEU A 20 5.94 2.02 1.67
CA LEU A 20 5.69 3.35 2.21
C LEU A 20 6.95 4.22 2.23
N GLU A 21 8.12 3.66 2.57
CA GLU A 21 9.41 4.37 2.49
C GLU A 21 9.77 4.72 1.05
N ASN A 22 9.56 3.80 0.11
CA ASN A 22 9.77 4.06 -1.32
C ASN A 22 8.87 5.20 -1.81
N LEU A 23 7.58 5.18 -1.46
CA LEU A 23 6.65 6.25 -1.79
C LEU A 23 7.11 7.59 -1.21
N LYS A 24 7.47 7.63 0.08
CA LYS A 24 7.99 8.86 0.73
C LYS A 24 9.21 9.41 0.02
N SER A 25 10.14 8.54 -0.35
CA SER A 25 11.36 8.92 -1.07
C SER A 25 11.05 9.52 -2.44
N ILE A 26 10.09 8.94 -3.17
CA ILE A 26 9.64 9.46 -4.47
C ILE A 26 8.93 10.81 -4.31
N LEU A 27 8.01 10.94 -3.35
CA LEU A 27 7.33 12.21 -3.07
C LEU A 27 8.33 13.31 -2.73
N PHE A 28 9.32 13.00 -1.89
CA PHE A 28 10.40 13.93 -1.56
C PHE A 28 11.22 14.33 -2.79
N PHE A 29 11.62 13.36 -3.63
CA PHE A 29 12.38 13.62 -4.86
C PHE A 29 11.64 14.54 -5.83
N HIS A 30 10.31 14.46 -5.85
CA HIS A 30 9.46 15.33 -6.67
C HIS A 30 9.03 16.63 -5.97
N ASN A 31 9.70 17.03 -4.89
CA ASN A 31 9.43 18.26 -4.13
C ASN A 31 8.01 18.37 -3.57
N ILE A 32 7.34 17.25 -3.33
CA ILE A 32 6.07 17.25 -2.59
C ILE A 32 6.34 17.66 -1.15
N SER A 33 5.54 18.61 -0.64
CA SER A 33 5.72 19.13 0.71
C SER A 33 5.65 18.01 1.75
N SER A 34 6.44 18.13 2.83
CA SER A 34 6.43 17.15 3.92
C SER A 34 5.05 16.96 4.52
N SER A 35 4.28 18.04 4.71
CA SER A 35 2.92 18.00 5.22
C SER A 35 1.96 17.23 4.31
N GLU A 36 2.09 17.38 3.00
CA GLU A 36 1.30 16.63 2.03
C GLU A 36 1.72 15.16 1.96
N SER A 37 3.03 14.88 1.96
CA SER A 37 3.59 13.53 1.99
C SER A 37 3.13 12.77 3.25
N ASP A 38 3.18 13.41 4.41
CA ASP A 38 2.70 12.84 5.67
C ASP A 38 1.19 12.57 5.62
N LYS A 39 0.40 13.51 5.09
CA LYS A 39 -1.04 13.33 4.93
C LYS A 39 -1.36 12.16 4.00
N VAL A 40 -0.70 12.06 2.86
CA VAL A 40 -0.89 10.97 1.89
C VAL A 40 -0.52 9.63 2.52
N THR A 41 0.65 9.55 3.16
CA THR A 41 1.12 8.31 3.77
C THR A 41 0.25 7.87 4.95
N GLN A 42 -0.26 8.81 5.77
CA GLN A 42 -1.23 8.50 6.82
C GLN A 42 -2.54 7.94 6.26
N LEU A 43 -3.06 8.53 5.17
CA LEU A 43 -4.30 8.05 4.55
C LEU A 43 -4.13 6.65 3.96
N ILE A 44 -3.02 6.40 3.26
CA ILE A 44 -2.69 5.06 2.73
C ILE A 44 -2.53 4.07 3.88
N SER A 45 -1.81 4.44 4.95
CA SER A 45 -1.61 3.59 6.12
C SER A 45 -2.92 3.17 6.76
N LYS A 46 -3.86 4.11 6.90
CA LYS A 46 -5.18 3.84 7.48
C LYS A 46 -5.94 2.80 6.68
N THR A 47 -6.04 2.99 5.36
CA THR A 47 -6.76 2.06 4.47
C THR A 47 -6.07 0.70 4.42
N TYR A 48 -4.73 0.68 4.36
CA TYR A 48 -3.95 -0.55 4.34
C TYR A 48 -4.16 -1.39 5.59
N ASN A 49 -4.09 -0.75 6.76
CA ASN A 49 -4.29 -1.44 8.04
C ASN A 49 -5.70 -2.05 8.13
N GLN A 50 -6.73 -1.34 7.67
CA GLN A 50 -8.10 -1.89 7.64
C GLN A 50 -8.22 -3.15 6.77
N LYS A 51 -7.57 -3.16 5.60
CA LYS A 51 -7.56 -4.32 4.70
C LYS A 51 -6.73 -5.47 5.28
N MET A 52 -5.58 -5.17 5.87
CA MET A 52 -4.73 -6.15 6.53
C MET A 52 -5.46 -6.80 7.71
N ASP A 53 -6.12 -6.02 8.56
CA ASP A 53 -6.90 -6.54 9.69
C ASP A 53 -8.00 -7.48 9.21
N PHE A 54 -8.75 -7.11 8.16
CA PHE A 54 -9.74 -8.00 7.54
C PHE A 54 -9.11 -9.32 7.07
N ILE A 55 -7.96 -9.28 6.41
CA ILE A 55 -7.26 -10.50 5.96
C ILE A 55 -6.82 -11.36 7.14
N LEU A 56 -6.27 -10.74 8.18
CA LEU A 56 -5.84 -11.46 9.38
C LEU A 56 -7.02 -12.08 10.13
N GLU A 57 -8.20 -11.45 10.12
CA GLU A 57 -9.42 -12.04 10.67
C GLU A 57 -9.88 -13.28 9.88
N GLN A 58 -9.75 -13.27 8.55
CA GLN A 58 -10.14 -14.40 7.71
C GLN A 58 -9.11 -15.54 7.69
N CYS A 59 -7.82 -15.20 7.65
CA CYS A 59 -6.73 -16.17 7.50
C CYS A 59 -6.13 -16.63 8.83
N GLY A 60 -6.11 -15.77 9.86
CA GLY A 60 -5.23 -15.96 11.01
C GLY A 60 -3.77 -16.01 10.58
N ASP A 61 -3.09 -17.11 10.91
CA ASP A 61 -1.73 -17.44 10.44
C ASP A 61 -1.71 -18.64 9.47
N ASP A 62 -2.88 -18.99 8.90
CA ASP A 62 -3.00 -20.06 7.91
C ASP A 62 -2.67 -19.55 6.50
N TRP A 63 -1.46 -19.86 6.04
CA TRP A 63 -0.94 -19.46 4.73
C TRP A 63 -1.74 -20.02 3.55
N THR A 64 -2.45 -21.14 3.72
CA THR A 64 -3.26 -21.72 2.64
C THR A 64 -4.50 -20.87 2.35
N LYS A 65 -5.06 -20.24 3.38
CA LYS A 65 -6.17 -19.29 3.23
C LYS A 65 -5.73 -17.98 2.60
N LEU A 66 -4.43 -17.67 2.60
CA LEU A 66 -3.91 -16.44 2.02
C LEU A 66 -3.98 -16.44 0.49
N GLU A 67 -3.99 -17.62 -0.14
CA GLU A 67 -4.02 -17.77 -1.61
C GLU A 67 -5.25 -17.10 -2.25
N SER A 68 -6.35 -16.94 -1.52
CA SER A 68 -7.55 -16.24 -1.98
C SER A 68 -7.47 -14.71 -1.87
N PHE A 69 -6.40 -14.16 -1.28
CA PHE A 69 -6.23 -12.73 -1.06
C PHE A 69 -5.11 -12.14 -1.91
N SER A 70 -5.22 -10.84 -2.20
CA SER A 70 -4.21 -10.11 -2.94
C SER A 70 -2.90 -9.99 -2.15
N SER A 71 -1.77 -10.01 -2.87
CA SER A 71 -0.46 -9.83 -2.24
C SER A 71 -0.35 -8.46 -1.54
N PRO A 72 0.54 -8.32 -0.53
CA PRO A 72 0.73 -7.05 0.18
C PRO A 72 1.01 -5.84 -0.73
N LEU A 73 1.71 -6.05 -1.85
CA LEU A 73 2.00 -5.00 -2.84
C LEU A 73 0.73 -4.57 -3.58
N ILE A 74 -0.11 -5.52 -4.00
CA ILE A 74 -1.38 -5.21 -4.68
C ILE A 74 -2.28 -4.43 -3.73
N ILE A 75 -2.38 -4.82 -2.46
CA ILE A 75 -3.17 -4.10 -1.46
C ILE A 75 -2.65 -2.67 -1.28
N PHE A 76 -1.34 -2.49 -1.20
CA PHE A 76 -0.73 -1.16 -1.09
C PHE A 76 -1.16 -0.25 -2.24
N VAL A 77 -1.13 -0.73 -3.48
CA VAL A 77 -1.53 0.07 -4.64
C VAL A 77 -3.05 0.25 -4.73
N GLN A 78 -3.86 -0.72 -4.33
CA GLN A 78 -5.31 -0.54 -4.19
C GLN A 78 -5.63 0.60 -3.20
N CYS A 79 -4.89 0.72 -2.10
CA CYS A 79 -5.05 1.82 -1.15
C CYS A 79 -4.70 3.18 -1.79
N ILE A 80 -3.74 3.22 -2.71
CA ILE A 80 -3.43 4.41 -3.51
C ILE A 80 -4.58 4.75 -4.46
N GLY A 81 -5.14 3.75 -5.16
CA GLY A 81 -6.31 3.93 -6.02
C GLY A 81 -7.51 4.50 -5.28
N GLU A 82 -7.88 3.90 -4.13
CA GLU A 82 -8.98 4.39 -3.30
C GLU A 82 -8.74 5.82 -2.79
N LEU A 83 -7.50 6.18 -2.45
CA LEU A 83 -7.16 7.55 -2.09
C LEU A 83 -7.43 8.54 -3.24
N LEU A 84 -7.10 8.15 -4.46
CA LEU A 84 -7.28 8.96 -5.67
C LEU A 84 -8.75 9.16 -6.04
N ASP A 85 -9.61 8.18 -5.75
CA ASP A 85 -11.05 8.22 -6.02
C ASP A 85 -11.82 9.11 -5.02
N VAL A 86 -11.42 9.08 -3.75
CA VAL A 86 -12.21 9.68 -2.66
C VAL A 86 -11.88 11.17 -2.42
N LYS A 87 -10.69 11.66 -2.80
CA LYS A 87 -10.22 13.01 -2.38
C LYS A 87 -9.54 13.86 -3.46
N PRO A 88 -10.24 14.26 -4.53
CA PRO A 88 -9.64 15.01 -5.64
C PRO A 88 -9.12 16.41 -5.27
N SER A 89 -9.62 17.05 -4.23
CA SER A 89 -9.25 18.44 -3.86
C SER A 89 -8.20 18.56 -2.76
N SER A 90 -7.78 17.46 -2.14
CA SER A 90 -6.97 17.48 -0.91
C SER A 90 -5.49 17.15 -1.11
N ILE A 91 -5.13 16.80 -2.36
CA ILE A 91 -3.82 16.37 -2.84
C ILE A 91 -3.51 17.22 -4.09
N SER A 92 -2.30 17.73 -4.19
CA SER A 92 -1.81 18.50 -5.32
C SER A 92 -1.83 17.68 -6.62
N ALA A 93 -1.87 18.37 -7.76
CA ALA A 93 -1.84 17.71 -9.07
C ALA A 93 -0.56 16.88 -9.26
N ASP A 94 0.58 17.37 -8.79
CA ASP A 94 1.87 16.68 -8.90
C ASP A 94 1.90 15.40 -8.06
N CYS A 95 1.45 15.48 -6.80
CA CYS A 95 1.34 14.29 -5.96
C CYS A 95 0.35 13.28 -6.56
N ARG A 96 -0.78 13.77 -7.08
CA ARG A 96 -1.78 12.93 -7.75
C ARG A 96 -1.23 12.25 -9.00
N PHE A 97 -0.40 12.95 -9.77
CA PHE A 97 0.26 12.39 -10.95
C PHE A 97 1.21 11.25 -10.56
N ILE A 98 2.03 11.46 -9.52
CA ILE A 98 2.94 10.43 -8.99
C ILE A 98 2.14 9.21 -8.53
N LEU A 99 1.12 9.41 -7.69
CA LEU A 99 0.28 8.31 -7.17
C LEU A 99 -0.43 7.54 -8.30
N ASN A 100 -0.93 8.22 -9.33
CA ASN A 100 -1.53 7.57 -10.50
C ASN A 100 -0.53 6.68 -11.25
N SER A 101 0.77 7.02 -11.25
CA SER A 101 1.77 6.19 -11.92
C SER A 101 1.87 4.80 -11.29
N PHE A 102 1.79 4.70 -9.96
CA PHE A 102 1.76 3.41 -9.24
C PHE A 102 0.56 2.55 -9.65
N VAL A 103 -0.63 3.14 -9.71
CA VAL A 103 -1.86 2.42 -10.09
C VAL A 103 -1.75 1.90 -11.52
N LYS A 104 -1.34 2.75 -12.47
CA LYS A 104 -1.16 2.37 -13.88
C LYS A 104 -0.10 1.29 -14.08
N THR A 105 0.98 1.33 -13.30
CA THR A 105 2.03 0.29 -13.36
C THR A 105 1.48 -1.07 -12.96
N ILE A 106 0.68 -1.14 -11.90
CA ILE A 106 0.04 -2.41 -11.50
C ILE A 106 -1.03 -2.85 -12.49
N GLU A 107 -1.86 -1.95 -13.01
CA GLU A 107 -2.82 -2.29 -14.07
C GLU A 107 -2.11 -2.95 -15.26
N SER A 108 -0.95 -2.42 -15.64
CA SER A 108 -0.12 -2.97 -16.72
C SER A 108 0.47 -4.36 -16.39
N TRP A 109 0.70 -4.67 -15.11
CA TRP A 109 1.18 -5.99 -14.66
C TRP A 109 0.06 -7.01 -14.44
N MET A 110 -1.17 -6.54 -14.22
CA MET A 110 -2.36 -7.36 -14.02
C MET A 110 -3.07 -7.75 -15.33
N ILE A 111 -2.57 -7.28 -16.49
CA ILE A 111 -2.98 -7.81 -17.80
C ILE A 111 -2.30 -9.18 -17.98
N TRP A 112 -3.00 -10.24 -17.56
CA TRP A 112 -2.73 -11.64 -17.91
C TRP A 112 -4.04 -12.33 -18.27
#